data_AF-A0A436V581-F1
#
_entry.id   AF-A0A436V581-F1
#
_cell.length_a   1.000
_cell.length_b   1.000
_cell.length_c   1.000
_cell.angle_alpha   90.00
_cell.angle_beta   90.00
_cell.angle_gamma   90.00
#
_symmetry.space_group_name_H-M   'P 1'
#
loop_
_entity.id
_entity.type
_entity.pdbx_description
1 polymer ?
#
loop_
_entity_poly.entity_id
_entity_poly.type
_entity_poly.pdbx_seq_one_letter_code
_entity_poly.pdbx_strand_id
1 'polypeptide(L)' 'EFGGRHALYELNYAGAPEEVRLQVLKGAERGGRLKQMEELVDQCMADYDEKGWTGDTWLPPLAAQAN' A
#
# COMPACT_ATOMS: atom_id res chain seq x y z
N GLU A 1 4.33 40.73 3.34
CA GLU A 1 3.34 40.38 4.39
C GLU A 1 2.15 39.57 3.85
N PHE A 2 1.40 40.09 2.88
CA PHE A 2 0.20 39.42 2.33
C PHE A 2 0.47 38.00 1.77
N GLY A 3 1.49 37.84 0.91
CA GLY A 3 1.81 36.55 0.31
C GLY A 3 2.35 35.52 1.30
N GLY A 4 3.17 35.95 2.27
CA GLY A 4 3.68 35.05 3.32
C GLY A 4 2.58 34.50 4.22
N ARG A 5 1.57 35.33 4.54
CA ARG A 5 0.38 34.87 5.26
C ARG A 5 -0.45 33.87 4.45
N HIS A 6 -0.67 34.14 3.15
CA HIS A 6 -1.42 33.21 2.30
C HIS A 6 -0.70 31.88 2.16
N ALA A 7 0.63 31.88 1.96
CA ALA A 7 1.39 30.64 1.88
C ALA A 7 1.30 29.80 3.18
N LEU A 8 1.42 30.43 4.35
CA LEU A 8 1.28 29.74 5.64
C LEU A 8 -0.16 29.23 5.87
N TYR A 9 -1.15 29.98 5.41
CA TYR A 9 -2.55 29.58 5.47
C TYR A 9 -2.77 28.32 4.62
N GLU A 10 -2.41 28.33 3.33
CA GLU A 10 -2.63 27.19 2.44
C GLU A 10 -1.94 25.90 2.94
N LEU A 11 -0.78 26.03 3.59
CA LEU A 11 -0.05 24.88 4.15
C LEU A 11 -0.74 24.23 5.34
N ASN A 12 -1.44 25.00 6.17
CA ASN A 12 -1.90 24.54 7.49
C ASN A 12 -3.40 24.65 7.71
N TYR A 13 -4.15 25.21 6.75
CA TYR A 13 -5.58 25.49 6.92
C TYR A 13 -6.39 24.23 7.23
N ALA A 14 -6.06 23.11 6.58
CA ALA A 14 -6.76 21.83 6.78
C ALA A 14 -6.25 21.03 7.99
N GLY A 15 -5.29 21.55 8.75
CA GLY A 15 -4.65 20.88 9.89
C GLY A 15 -3.15 20.75 9.76
N ALA A 16 -2.50 20.20 10.79
CA ALA A 16 -1.07 19.90 10.73
C ALA A 16 -0.81 18.87 9.61
N PRO A 17 0.30 18.95 8.86
CA PRO A 17 0.58 18.04 7.75
C PRO A 17 0.50 16.56 8.10
N GLU A 18 0.92 16.17 9.31
CA GLU A 18 0.87 14.80 9.81
C GLU A 18 -0.57 14.35 10.08
N GLU A 19 -1.40 15.26 10.61
CA GLU A 19 -2.82 15.00 10.87
C GLU A 19 -3.59 14.78 9.57
N VAL A 20 -3.36 15.63 8.57
CA VAL A 20 -4.00 15.48 7.25
C VAL A 20 -3.64 14.13 6.63
N ARG A 21 -2.38 13.69 6.73
CA ARG A 21 -1.96 12.36 6.26
C ARG A 21 -2.63 11.23 7.04
N LEU A 22 -2.73 11.36 8.36
CA LEU A 22 -3.42 10.38 9.19
C LEU A 22 -4.90 10.29 8.85
N GLN A 23 -5.58 11.41 8.59
CA GLN A 23 -6.97 11.44 8.16
C GLN A 23 -7.16 10.69 6.83
N VAL A 24 -6.25 10.85 5.87
CA VAL A 24 -6.27 10.08 4.61
C VAL A 24 -6.14 8.58 4.88
N LEU A 25 -5.16 8.16 5.70
CA LEU A 25 -4.98 6.76 6.06
C LEU A 25 -6.22 6.18 6.77
N LYS A 26 -6.73 6.88 7.79
CA LYS A 26 -7.93 6.47 8.54
C LYS A 26 -9.20 6.46 7.68
N GLY A 27 -9.26 7.32 6.67
CA GLY A 27 -10.30 7.28 5.64
C GLY A 27 -10.21 6.01 4.80
N ALA A 28 -9.02 5.65 4.35
CA ALA A 28 -8.78 4.43 3.56
C ALA A 28 -9.03 3.14 4.37
N GLU A 29 -8.61 3.11 5.64
CA GLU A 29 -8.91 2.02 6.58
C GLU A 29 -10.43 1.83 6.74
N ARG A 30 -11.14 2.90 7.14
CA ARG A 30 -12.58 2.84 7.41
C ARG A 30 -13.41 2.57 6.16
N GLY A 31 -12.96 3.09 5.02
CA GLY A 31 -13.58 2.87 3.71
C GLY A 31 -13.26 1.51 3.09
N GLY A 32 -12.43 0.67 3.73
CA GLY A 32 -12.06 -0.66 3.24
C GLY A 32 -11.06 -0.67 2.08
N ARG A 33 -10.62 0.50 1.60
CA ARG A 33 -9.59 0.62 0.55
C ARG A 33 -8.28 -0.01 0.99
N LEU A 34 -7.86 0.21 2.24
CA LEU A 34 -6.63 -0.38 2.76
C LEU A 34 -6.74 -1.92 2.76
N LYS A 35 -7.86 -2.46 3.22
CA LYS A 35 -8.13 -3.90 3.22
C LYS A 35 -8.07 -4.49 1.82
N GLN A 36 -8.62 -3.82 0.80
CA GLN A 36 -8.52 -4.27 -0.60
C GLN A 36 -7.08 -4.27 -1.13
N MET A 37 -6.26 -3.30 -0.70
CA MET A 37 -4.84 -3.27 -1.05
C MET A 37 -4.08 -4.43 -0.37
N GLU A 38 -4.39 -4.71 0.90
CA GLU A 38 -3.83 -5.84 1.65
C GLU A 38 -4.27 -7.18 1.03
N GLU A 39 -5.53 -7.34 0.65
CA GLU A 39 -6.04 -8.55 -0.01
C GLU A 39 -5.33 -8.85 -1.34
N LEU A 40 -4.94 -7.82 -2.10
CA LEU A 40 -4.12 -7.99 -3.30
C LEU A 40 -2.71 -8.49 -2.96
N VAL A 41 -2.12 -7.97 -1.87
CA VAL A 41 -0.83 -8.46 -1.38
C VAL A 41 -0.95 -9.90 -0.91
N ASP A 42 -1.99 -10.23 -0.14
CA ASP A 42 -2.25 -11.59 0.32
C ASP A 42 -2.39 -12.56 -0.85
N GLN A 43 -3.10 -12.17 -1.91
CA GLN A 43 -3.21 -12.96 -3.13
C GLN A 43 -1.84 -13.20 -3.77
N CYS A 44 -1.01 -12.17 -3.88
CA CYS A 44 0.35 -12.29 -4.43
C CYS A 44 1.24 -13.21 -3.59
N MET A 45 1.14 -13.11 -2.27
CA MET A 45 1.95 -13.89 -1.33
C MET A 45 1.48 -15.35 -1.23
N ALA A 46 0.21 -15.63 -1.57
CA ALA A 46 -0.33 -16.99 -1.55
C ALA A 46 0.20 -17.87 -2.70
N ASP A 47 0.71 -17.27 -3.77
CA ASP A 47 1.21 -17.98 -4.95
C ASP A 47 2.51 -18.77 -4.68
N TYR A 48 3.22 -18.50 -3.58
CA TYR A 48 4.50 -19.15 -3.28
C TYR A 48 4.79 -19.31 -1.79
N ASP A 49 5.70 -20.24 -1.49
CA ASP A 49 6.32 -20.42 -0.17
C ASP A 49 7.85 -20.55 -0.31
N GLU A 50 8.53 -20.90 0.78
CA GLU A 50 9.99 -21.08 0.81
C GLU A 50 10.51 -22.19 -0.13
N LYS A 51 9.63 -23.06 -0.64
CA LYS A 51 9.95 -24.20 -1.51
C LYS A 51 9.62 -23.94 -2.98
N GLY A 52 8.89 -22.86 -3.29
CA GLY A 52 8.57 -22.46 -4.66
C GLY A 52 7.10 -22.10 -4.85
N TRP A 53 6.62 -22.15 -6.10
CA TRP A 53 5.23 -21.87 -6.43
C TRP A 53 4.29 -22.94 -5.88
N THR A 54 3.14 -22.53 -5.33
CA THR A 54 2.16 -23.42 -4.70
C THR A 54 1.15 -24.02 -5.68
N GLY A 55 1.04 -23.45 -6.89
CA GLY A 55 0.11 -23.89 -7.92
C GLY A 55 0.74 -24.06 -9.30
N ASP A 56 -0.11 -24.48 -10.25
CA ASP A 56 0.24 -24.94 -11.58
C ASP A 56 0.35 -23.79 -12.60
N THR A 57 0.01 -22.57 -12.17
CA THR A 57 -0.03 -21.38 -13.02
C THR A 57 1.36 -20.98 -13.51
N TRP A 58 2.38 -21.19 -12.67
CA TRP A 58 3.75 -20.73 -12.92
C TRP A 58 4.68 -21.91 -13.21
N LEU A 59 5.73 -21.66 -13.99
CA LEU A 59 6.77 -22.68 -14.24
C LEU A 59 7.55 -22.97 -12.96
N PRO A 60 7.89 -24.26 -12.69
CA PRO A 60 8.65 -24.62 -11.50
C PRO A 60 10.05 -23.99 -11.52
N PRO A 61 10.68 -23.73 -10.36
CA PRO A 61 12.02 -23.17 -10.29
C PRO A 61 13.03 -23.96 -11.15
N LEU A 62 13.94 -23.26 -11.83
CA LEU A 62 14.90 -23.87 -12.77
C LEU A 62 15.74 -25.00 -12.13
N ALA A 63 16.05 -24.90 -10.83
CA ALA A 63 16.78 -25.93 -10.11
C ALA A 63 16.01 -27.26 -9.95
N ALA A 64 14.68 -27.23 -9.99
CA ALA A 64 13.83 -28.43 -9.92
C ALA A 64 13.76 -29.19 -11.26
N GLN A 65 14.14 -28.56 -12.37
CA GLN A 65 14.06 -29.13 -13.72
C GLN A 65 15.35 -29.87 -14.15
N ALA A 66 16.38 -29.90 -13.31
CA ALA A 66 17.71 -30.42 -13.64
C ALA A 66 17.92 -31.93 -13.35
N ASN A 67 16.85 -32.72 -13.25
CA ASN A 67 16.90 -34.19 -13.11
C ASN A 67 16.08 -34.87 -14.20
#